data_AF-A0A6G9YEY6-F1
#
_entry.id   AF-A0A6G9YEY6-F1
#
_cell.length_a   1.000
_cell.length_b   1.000
_cell.length_c   1.000
_cell.angle_alpha   90.00
_cell.angle_beta   90.00
_cell.angle_gamma   90.00
#
_symmetry.space_group_name_H-M   'P 1'
#
loop_
_entity.id
_entity.type
_entity.pdbx_description
1 polymer ?
#
loop_
_entity_poly.entity_id
_entity_poly.type
_entity_poly.pdbx_seq_one_letter_code
_entity_poly.pdbx_strand_id
1 'polypeptide(L)'
;MPGELIHRVAGKSVGDFLAAEIAEPLGLSLWIDLPESEEYRVAPQFTRKPLSTVDVVQARPAGLAIDIGSRLIRAILAGLAIAEIIHPATLFDSGALG
;
A
#
# COMPACT_ATOMS: atom_id res chain seq x y z
N MET A 1 6.12 -23.85 2.62
CA MET A 1 5.06 -22.98 2.06
C MET A 1 3.74 -23.75 2.05
N PRO A 2 2.61 -23.19 2.53
CA PRO A 2 1.33 -23.90 2.60
C PRO A 2 0.81 -24.42 1.25
N GLY A 3 1.12 -23.72 0.15
CA GLY A 3 0.66 -24.12 -1.19
C GLY A 3 1.18 -25.46 -1.70
N GLU A 4 2.41 -25.84 -1.30
CA GLU A 4 2.99 -27.14 -1.63
C GLU A 4 2.23 -28.30 -0.96
N LEU A 5 1.72 -28.07 0.26
CA LEU A 5 0.90 -29.07 0.95
C LEU A 5 -0.43 -29.27 0.24
N ILE A 6 -1.07 -28.20 -0.24
CA ILE A 6 -2.30 -28.28 -1.04
C ILE A 6 -2.03 -29.09 -2.32
N HIS A 7 -0.93 -28.83 -3.01
CA HIS A 7 -0.57 -29.58 -4.21
C HIS A 7 -0.38 -31.08 -3.93
N ARG A 8 0.32 -31.44 -2.85
CA ARG A 8 0.57 -32.85 -2.50
C ARG A 8 -0.67 -33.60 -2.04
N VAL A 9 -1.54 -32.94 -1.27
CA VAL A 9 -2.72 -33.59 -0.66
C VAL A 9 -3.91 -33.59 -1.61
N ALA A 10 -4.16 -32.46 -2.29
CA ALA A 10 -5.33 -32.29 -3.15
C ALA A 10 -5.04 -32.48 -4.64
N GLY A 11 -3.75 -32.53 -5.06
CA GLY A 11 -3.37 -32.64 -6.47
C GLY A 11 -3.67 -31.38 -7.30
N LYS A 12 -3.99 -30.27 -6.64
CA LYS A 12 -4.46 -29.01 -7.26
C LYS A 12 -3.49 -27.87 -6.95
N SER A 13 -3.49 -26.82 -7.77
CA SER A 13 -2.84 -25.57 -7.37
C SER A 13 -3.61 -24.91 -6.22
N VAL A 14 -3.01 -23.91 -5.57
CA VAL A 14 -3.70 -23.14 -4.53
C VAL A 14 -4.91 -22.39 -5.10
N GLY A 15 -4.77 -21.84 -6.31
CA GLY A 15 -5.86 -21.16 -7.02
C GLY A 15 -7.03 -22.08 -7.31
N ASP A 16 -6.76 -23.27 -7.87
CA ASP A 16 -7.79 -24.25 -8.20
C ASP A 16 -8.52 -24.77 -6.94
N PHE A 17 -7.78 -24.96 -5.85
CA PHE A 17 -8.36 -25.38 -4.58
C PHE A 17 -9.24 -24.27 -3.99
N LEU A 18 -8.77 -23.01 -3.98
CA LEU A 18 -9.54 -21.87 -3.52
C LEU A 18 -10.82 -21.67 -4.33
N ALA A 19 -10.74 -21.79 -5.66
CA ALA A 19 -11.88 -21.65 -6.55
C ALA A 19 -12.95 -22.71 -6.22
N ALA A 20 -12.57 -24.00 -6.25
CA ALA A 20 -13.51 -25.10 -6.12
C ALA A 20 -14.11 -25.26 -4.70
N GLU A 21 -13.29 -25.05 -3.66
CA GLU A 21 -13.70 -25.39 -2.29
C GLU A 21 -14.25 -24.19 -1.51
N ILE A 22 -13.97 -22.95 -1.95
CA ILE A 22 -14.31 -21.72 -1.22
C ILE A 22 -15.05 -20.70 -2.08
N ALA A 23 -14.44 -20.24 -3.19
CA ALA A 23 -14.98 -19.11 -3.95
C ALA A 23 -16.26 -19.47 -4.71
N GLU A 24 -16.30 -20.59 -5.43
CA GLU A 24 -17.47 -21.04 -6.18
C GLU A 24 -18.65 -21.40 -5.26
N PRO A 25 -18.49 -22.20 -4.19
CA PRO A 25 -19.61 -22.54 -3.30
C PRO A 25 -20.25 -21.33 -2.61
N LEU A 26 -19.47 -20.27 -2.39
CA LEU A 26 -19.92 -19.04 -1.73
C LEU A 26 -20.25 -17.91 -2.72
N GLY A 27 -20.04 -18.11 -4.03
CA GLY A 27 -20.26 -17.09 -5.06
C GLY A 27 -19.36 -15.86 -4.90
N LEU A 28 -18.12 -16.03 -4.42
CA LEU A 28 -17.20 -14.93 -4.17
C LEU A 28 -16.45 -14.52 -5.46
N SER A 29 -16.28 -13.21 -5.63
CA SER A 29 -15.33 -12.64 -6.60
C SER A 29 -13.92 -12.62 -5.99
N LEU A 30 -13.31 -13.79 -5.83
CA LEU A 30 -12.00 -13.98 -5.18
C LEU A 30 -11.13 -14.97 -5.98
N TRP A 31 -9.87 -14.59 -6.25
CA TRP A 31 -8.95 -15.39 -7.07
C TRP A 31 -7.52 -15.36 -6.55
N ILE A 32 -6.83 -16.49 -6.68
CA ILE A 32 -5.37 -16.61 -6.71
C ILE A 32 -5.09 -17.12 -8.12
N ASP A 33 -4.44 -16.31 -8.95
CA ASP A 33 -4.43 -16.38 -10.41
C ASP A 33 -5.78 -15.99 -11.03
N LEU A 34 -5.90 -14.71 -11.39
CA LEU A 34 -7.13 -14.15 -11.97
C LEU A 34 -7.36 -14.70 -13.39
N PRO A 35 -8.56 -15.20 -13.73
CA PRO A 35 -8.90 -15.59 -15.08
C PRO A 35 -8.86 -14.38 -16.03
N GLU A 36 -8.38 -14.58 -17.25
CA GLU A 36 -8.30 -13.54 -18.29
C GLU A 36 -9.67 -12.87 -18.53
N SER A 37 -10.76 -13.65 -18.45
CA SER A 37 -12.12 -13.15 -18.60
C SER A 37 -12.52 -12.13 -17.53
N GLU A 38 -11.85 -12.09 -16.37
CA GLU A 38 -12.15 -11.20 -15.24
C GLU A 38 -11.16 -10.02 -15.13
N GLU A 39 -10.14 -9.94 -15.99
CA GLU A 39 -9.12 -8.88 -15.93
C GLU A 39 -9.71 -7.46 -16.01
N TYR A 40 -10.84 -7.29 -16.71
CA TYR A 40 -11.53 -6.01 -16.84
C TYR A 40 -12.05 -5.44 -15.51
N ARG A 41 -12.15 -6.27 -14.45
CA ARG A 41 -12.63 -5.85 -13.12
C ARG A 41 -11.51 -5.35 -12.20
N VAL A 42 -10.25 -5.49 -12.60
CA VAL A 42 -9.12 -5.08 -11.76
C VAL A 42 -9.02 -3.55 -11.71
N ALA A 43 -9.18 -2.99 -10.52
CA ALA A 43 -8.92 -1.58 -10.30
C ALA A 43 -7.41 -1.30 -10.34
N PRO A 44 -6.95 -0.21 -10.99
CA PRO A 44 -5.55 0.20 -10.95
C PRO A 44 -5.08 0.41 -9.51
N GLN A 45 -3.97 -0.21 -9.15
CA GLN A 45 -3.34 0.01 -7.85
C GLN A 45 -2.45 1.24 -7.91
N PHE A 46 -2.70 2.19 -7.01
CA PHE A 46 -1.86 3.38 -6.84
C PHE A 46 -1.08 3.26 -5.54
N THR A 47 0.24 3.31 -5.62
CA THR A 47 1.06 3.48 -4.42
C THR A 47 0.84 4.89 -3.89
N ARG A 48 0.24 5.00 -2.71
CA ARG A 48 0.20 6.26 -2.00
C ARG A 48 1.61 6.55 -1.50
N LYS A 49 2.37 7.38 -2.22
CA LYS A 49 3.54 8.00 -1.62
C LYS A 49 3.03 8.84 -0.44
N PRO A 50 3.50 8.62 0.80
CA PRO A 50 3.17 9.54 1.87
C PRO A 50 3.60 10.92 1.39
N LEU A 51 2.66 11.88 1.41
CA LEU A 51 3.01 13.26 1.11
C LEU A 51 4.05 13.64 2.14
N SER A 52 5.26 13.99 1.71
CA SER A 52 6.19 14.60 2.65
C SER A 52 5.57 15.91 3.12
N THR A 53 5.92 16.32 4.34
CA THR A 53 5.40 17.60 4.86
C THR A 53 5.77 18.76 3.92
N VAL A 54 6.91 18.65 3.24
CA VAL A 54 7.36 19.59 2.21
C VAL A 54 6.42 19.60 0.99
N ASP A 55 6.01 18.45 0.49
CA ASP A 55 5.07 18.35 -0.65
C ASP A 55 3.72 19.00 -0.32
N VAL A 56 3.23 18.81 0.91
CA VAL A 56 1.98 19.43 1.39
C VAL A 56 2.09 20.95 1.45
N VAL A 57 3.22 21.47 1.90
CA VAL A 57 3.46 22.91 1.99
C VAL A 57 3.63 23.53 0.60
N GLN A 58 4.30 22.84 -0.33
CA GLN A 58 4.49 23.32 -1.70
C GLN A 58 3.24 23.23 -2.57
N ALA A 59 2.38 22.23 -2.36
CA ALA A 59 1.15 22.04 -3.15
C ALA A 59 0.01 22.98 -2.75
N ARG A 60 0.15 23.76 -1.68
CA ARG A 60 -0.88 24.70 -1.23
C ARG A 60 -0.85 25.96 -2.11
N PRO A 61 -1.98 26.42 -2.66
CA PRO A 61 -2.02 27.67 -3.41
C PRO A 61 -1.56 28.83 -2.50
N ALA A 62 -0.78 29.75 -3.07
CA ALA A 62 -0.14 30.89 -2.40
C ALA A 62 -1.10 31.87 -1.66
N GLY A 63 -2.41 31.57 -1.62
CA GLY A 63 -3.44 32.38 -0.98
C GLY A 63 -3.58 32.20 0.53
N LEU A 64 -2.86 31.27 1.16
CA LEU A 64 -2.62 31.33 2.60
C LEU A 64 -1.41 32.23 2.78
N ALA A 65 -1.57 33.40 3.42
CA ALA A 65 -0.56 34.46 3.57
C ALA A 65 0.67 34.02 4.38
N ILE A 66 1.39 33.02 3.89
CA ILE A 66 2.60 32.44 4.44
C ILE A 66 3.70 32.78 3.44
N ASP A 67 4.55 33.74 3.80
CA ASP A 67 5.74 34.05 3.01
C ASP A 67 6.76 32.91 3.18
N ILE A 68 6.83 32.03 2.19
CA ILE A 68 7.79 30.93 2.10
C ILE A 68 9.25 31.46 2.02
N GLY A 69 9.42 32.72 1.61
CA GLY A 69 10.70 33.41 1.65
C GLY A 69 11.18 33.74 3.07
N SER A 70 10.27 33.82 4.04
CA SER A 70 10.58 34.26 5.40
C SER A 70 11.49 33.29 6.14
N ARG A 71 12.38 33.86 6.95
CA ARG A 71 13.35 33.08 7.76
C ARG A 71 12.67 32.11 8.71
N LEU A 72 11.50 32.48 9.26
CA LEU A 72 10.74 31.64 10.17
C LEU A 72 10.21 30.38 9.47
N ILE A 73 9.61 30.53 8.30
CA ILE A 73 9.08 29.39 7.54
C ILE A 73 10.21 28.48 7.05
N ARG A 74 11.33 29.06 6.60
CA ARG A 74 12.54 28.29 6.24
C ARG A 74 13.10 27.50 7.42
N ALA A 75 13.13 28.08 8.62
CA ALA A 75 13.61 27.41 9.82
C ALA A 75 12.68 26.26 10.26
N ILE A 76 11.37 26.46 10.21
CA ILE A 76 10.38 25.41 10.52
C ILE A 76 10.46 24.25 9.52
N LEU A 77 10.53 24.55 8.21
CA LEU A 77 10.67 23.52 7.17
C LEU A 77 11.97 22.73 7.29
N ALA A 78 13.10 23.40 7.56
CA ALA A 78 14.38 22.74 7.78
C ALA A 78 14.34 21.83 9.02
N GLY A 79 13.70 22.27 10.11
CA GLY A 79 13.52 21.46 11.32
C GLY A 79 12.65 20.21 11.09
N LEU A 80 11.57 20.33 10.33
CA LEU A 80 10.70 19.20 9.98
C LEU A 80 11.41 18.18 9.07
N ALA A 81 12.21 18.65 8.11
CA ALA A 81 13.02 17.77 7.27
C ALA A 81 14.08 16.99 8.08
N ILE A 82 14.67 17.62 9.10
CA ILE A 82 15.60 16.96 10.02
C ILE A 82 14.85 15.93 10.91
N ALA A 83 13.63 16.22 11.34
CA ALA A 83 12.82 15.29 12.12
C ALA A 83 12.44 14.02 11.33
N GLU A 84 12.17 14.14 10.03
CA GLU A 84 11.95 12.98 9.14
C GLU A 84 13.20 12.10 8.99
N ILE A 85 14.41 12.68 9.07
CA ILE A 85 15.68 11.92 9.04
C ILE A 85 15.90 11.15 10.35
N ILE A 86 15.46 11.70 11.48
CA ILE A 86 15.68 11.13 12.82
C ILE A 86 14.61 10.08 13.17
N HIS A 87 13.39 10.21 12.64
CA HIS A 87 12.32 9.21 12.81
C HIS A 87 11.99 8.58 11.45
N PRO A 88 12.74 7.54 11.01
CA PRO A 88 12.29 6.77 9.87
C PRO A 88 10.92 6.18 10.22
N ALA A 89 9.97 6.26 9.30
CA ALA A 89 8.63 5.66 9.42
C ALA A 89 8.67 4.11 9.43
N THR A 90 9.71 3.49 9.98
CA THR A 90 10.00 2.06 9.94
C THR A 90 9.66 1.34 11.24
N LEU A 91 8.70 1.83 12.03
CA LEU A 91 8.29 1.16 13.28
C LEU A 91 6.85 0.64 13.27
N PHE A 92 6.31 0.32 12.10
CA PHE A 92 5.04 -0.43 11.97
C PHE A 92 5.03 -1.49 10.85
N ASP A 93 6.21 -1.88 10.35
CA ASP A 93 6.34 -3.06 9.49
C ASP A 93 7.32 -4.05 10.10
N SER A 94 6.91 -4.69 11.21
CA SER A 94 7.37 -6.02 11.63
C SER A 94 6.57 -6.44 12.85
N GLY A 95 5.76 -7.49 12.72
CA GLY A 95 4.98 -8.03 13.84
C GLY A 95 3.67 -8.74 13.48
N ALA A 96 3.40 -9.02 12.21
CA ALA A 96 2.51 -10.12 11.86
C ALA A 96 3.31 -11.45 11.94
N LEU A 97 3.17 -12.14 13.09
CA LEU A 97 3.28 -13.59 13.29
C LEU A 97 4.57 -14.32 12.87
N GLY A 98 5.33 -14.83 13.85
CA GLY A 98 6.34 -15.88 13.64
C GLY A 98 7.46 -15.88 14.66
#